data_AF-A0A7W4DVE8-F1
#
_entry.id   AF-A0A7W4DVE8-F1
#
_cell.length_a   1.000
_cell.length_b   1.000
_cell.length_c   1.000
_cell.angle_alpha   90.00
_cell.angle_beta   90.00
_cell.angle_gamma   90.00
#
_symmetry.space_group_name_H-M   'P 1'
#
loop_
_entity.id
_entity.type
_entity.pdbx_description
1 polymer ?
#
loop_
_entity_poly.entity_id
_entity_poly.type
_entity_poly.pdbx_seq_one_letter_code
_entity_poly.pdbx_strand_id
1 'polypeptide(L)'
;MRLKRGIRIRPSLGMVALTVVLMSVLPLLVYNNAFRLGWSYWLSLVLGLLVVLLSVATYMSYQSLRARYEEEWRLARKIEVERDSLREEKARREEAERNSEQARLAQEQKRGSIIHELQGADSNALAGSYFQIVGREWELVQGIEYRRRGQEERFELGPAYAFASIGEPISSFALGESLTGQTIANGKSLYVDDIPSDYSIIVSGLGRGVPTSILIIPYGGAEEAVWGAFELAFFRPLSEDDRLLLEALTRAYAAAFIKLTRAKE
;
A
#
# COMPACT_ATOMS: atom_id res chain seq x y z
N MET A 1 -18.08 -16.27 20.68
CA MET A 1 -19.19 -16.64 21.59
C MET A 1 -20.47 -16.62 20.77
N ARG A 2 -20.99 -17.78 20.32
CA ARG A 2 -22.19 -17.84 19.47
C ARG A 2 -23.38 -17.33 20.28
N LEU A 3 -23.86 -16.13 19.97
CA LEU A 3 -25.10 -15.58 20.56
C LEU A 3 -26.23 -16.55 20.21
N LYS A 4 -26.63 -17.38 21.18
CA LYS A 4 -27.76 -18.30 21.05
C LYS A 4 -28.98 -17.47 20.63
N ARG A 5 -29.67 -17.94 19.58
CA ARG A 5 -30.91 -17.37 19.06
C ARG A 5 -31.76 -16.89 20.23
N GLY A 6 -32.08 -15.59 20.23
CA GLY A 6 -32.88 -14.96 21.28
C GLY A 6 -34.05 -15.84 21.65
N ILE A 7 -34.13 -16.20 22.93
CA ILE A 7 -35.23 -16.98 23.46
C ILE A 7 -36.48 -16.19 23.15
N ARG A 8 -37.25 -16.67 22.18
CA ARG A 8 -38.49 -16.04 21.75
C ARG A 8 -39.54 -16.43 22.80
N ILE A 9 -39.46 -15.80 23.97
CA ILE A 9 -40.45 -15.97 25.03
C ILE A 9 -41.73 -15.37 24.44
N ARG A 10 -42.65 -16.23 24.02
CA ARG A 10 -44.00 -15.82 23.66
C ARG A 10 -44.79 -15.75 24.96
N PRO A 11 -45.55 -14.69 25.23
CA PRO A 11 -46.55 -14.77 26.29
C PRO A 11 -47.41 -15.99 25.98
N SER A 12 -47.46 -16.96 26.89
CA SER A 12 -48.23 -18.17 26.64
C SER A 12 -49.67 -17.74 26.50
N LEU A 13 -50.23 -17.89 25.30
CA LEU A 13 -51.65 -17.65 25.02
C LEU A 13 -52.54 -18.38 26.05
N GLY A 14 -52.02 -19.48 26.60
CA GLY A 14 -52.60 -20.24 27.71
C GLY A 14 -52.75 -19.47 29.02
N MET A 15 -51.88 -18.53 29.38
CA MET A 15 -52.03 -17.76 30.63
C MET A 15 -53.21 -16.79 30.55
N VAL A 16 -53.38 -16.12 29.40
CA VAL A 16 -54.52 -15.22 29.14
C VAL A 16 -55.82 -16.03 28.99
N ALA A 17 -55.77 -17.18 28.33
CA ALA A 17 -56.94 -18.06 28.21
C ALA A 17 -57.39 -18.60 29.59
N LEU A 18 -56.45 -18.98 30.45
CA LEU A 18 -56.74 -19.50 31.80
C LEU A 18 -57.41 -18.45 32.70
N THR A 19 -56.99 -17.19 32.63
CA THR A 19 -57.59 -16.12 33.44
C THR A 19 -59.01 -15.79 32.98
N VAL A 20 -59.27 -15.80 31.67
CA VAL A 20 -60.63 -15.65 31.11
C VAL A 20 -61.54 -16.81 31.53
N VAL A 21 -61.03 -18.05 31.54
CA VAL A 21 -61.80 -19.22 32.00
C VAL A 21 -62.11 -19.11 33.50
N LEU A 22 -61.13 -18.76 34.35
CA LEU A 22 -61.35 -18.56 35.79
C LEU A 22 -62.39 -17.47 36.08
N MET A 23 -62.38 -16.36 35.31
CA MET A 23 -63.39 -15.29 35.42
C MET A 23 -64.80 -15.76 35.10
N SER A 24 -64.94 -16.66 34.14
CA SER A 24 -66.24 -17.14 33.68
C SER A 24 -66.84 -18.15 34.67
N VAL A 25 -65.99 -18.95 35.34
CA VAL A 25 -66.41 -20.07 36.19
C VAL A 25 -66.67 -19.66 37.65
N LEU A 26 -65.90 -18.69 38.19
CA LEU A 26 -66.02 -18.28 39.60
C LEU A 26 -67.40 -17.71 39.99
N PRO A 27 -68.06 -16.85 39.19
CA PRO A 27 -69.39 -16.33 39.51
C PRO A 27 -70.49 -17.41 39.41
N LEU A 28 -70.33 -18.37 38.49
CA LEU A 28 -71.27 -19.47 38.29
C LEU A 28 -71.28 -20.44 39.48
N LEU A 29 -70.14 -20.65 40.14
CA LEU A 29 -70.03 -21.50 41.34
C LEU A 29 -70.73 -20.91 42.58
N VAL A 30 -70.89 -19.58 42.62
CA VAL A 30 -71.53 -18.86 43.75
C VAL A 30 -73.03 -18.64 43.49
N TYR A 31 -73.52 -18.88 42.27
CA TYR A 31 -74.92 -18.70 41.89
C TYR A 31 -75.79 -19.85 42.40
N ASN A 32 -76.48 -19.63 43.52
CA ASN A 32 -77.50 -20.55 44.05
C ASN A 32 -78.91 -19.98 43.79
N ASN A 33 -79.81 -20.78 43.20
CA ASN A 33 -81.12 -20.37 42.67
C ASN A 33 -82.16 -20.00 43.75
N ALA A 34 -81.77 -19.95 45.03
CA ALA A 34 -82.69 -19.82 46.16
C ALA A 34 -82.47 -18.60 47.08
N PHE A 35 -81.45 -17.75 46.88
CA PHE A 35 -81.17 -16.67 47.83
C PHE A 35 -80.69 -15.35 47.21
N ARG A 36 -81.18 -14.23 47.78
CA ARG A 36 -80.83 -12.84 47.45
C ARG A 36 -79.30 -12.63 47.51
N LEU A 37 -78.74 -11.82 46.60
CA LEU A 37 -77.30 -11.51 46.50
C LEU A 37 -76.67 -11.24 47.89
N GLY A 38 -75.90 -12.21 48.40
CA GLY A 38 -75.16 -12.10 49.65
C GLY A 38 -73.78 -11.47 49.47
N TRP A 39 -73.11 -11.17 50.59
CA TRP A 39 -71.77 -10.58 50.64
C TRP A 39 -70.69 -11.38 49.86
N SER A 40 -70.88 -12.70 49.72
CA SER A 40 -69.99 -13.60 48.98
C SER A 40 -69.92 -13.30 47.47
N TYR A 41 -71.00 -12.80 46.86
CA TYR A 41 -71.01 -12.42 45.45
C TYR A 41 -70.07 -11.23 45.20
N TRP A 42 -70.18 -10.19 46.03
CA TRP A 42 -69.30 -9.03 45.96
C TRP A 42 -67.83 -9.40 46.18
N LEU A 43 -67.57 -10.31 47.12
CA LEU A 43 -66.22 -10.83 47.36
C LEU A 43 -65.64 -11.54 46.12
N SER A 44 -66.44 -12.32 45.39
CA SER A 44 -66.00 -13.00 44.16
C SER A 44 -65.67 -12.01 43.03
N LEU A 45 -66.44 -10.93 42.88
CA LEU A 45 -66.17 -9.87 41.91
C LEU A 45 -64.87 -9.13 42.22
N VAL A 46 -64.63 -8.82 43.50
CA VAL A 46 -63.38 -8.19 43.95
C VAL A 46 -62.18 -9.10 43.71
N LEU A 47 -62.30 -10.39 44.04
CA LEU A 47 -61.24 -11.37 43.81
C LEU A 47 -60.94 -11.52 42.31
N GLY A 48 -61.99 -11.54 41.48
CA GLY A 48 -61.85 -11.53 40.03
C GLY A 48 -61.06 -10.28 39.57
N LEU A 49 -61.54 -9.09 39.90
CA LEU A 49 -60.86 -7.85 39.53
C LEU A 49 -59.37 -7.85 39.94
N LEU A 50 -59.05 -8.37 41.13
CA LEU A 50 -57.67 -8.49 41.62
C LEU A 50 -56.82 -9.42 40.74
N VAL A 51 -57.36 -10.57 40.31
CA VAL A 51 -56.68 -11.48 39.37
C VAL A 51 -56.43 -10.81 38.01
N VAL A 52 -57.39 -10.03 37.49
CA VAL A 52 -57.18 -9.27 36.24
C VAL A 52 -56.09 -8.22 36.42
N LEU A 53 -56.12 -7.45 37.51
CA LEU A 53 -55.10 -6.44 37.79
C LEU A 53 -53.71 -7.08 37.93
N LEU A 54 -53.59 -8.23 38.59
CA LEU A 54 -52.33 -8.97 38.70
C LEU A 54 -51.85 -9.48 37.32
N SER A 55 -52.77 -9.96 36.48
CA SER A 55 -52.47 -10.41 35.11
C SER A 55 -51.99 -9.26 34.22
N VAL A 56 -52.62 -8.09 34.34
CA VAL A 56 -52.19 -6.87 33.62
C VAL A 56 -50.84 -6.39 34.15
N ALA A 57 -50.64 -6.36 35.47
CA ALA A 57 -49.37 -5.94 36.08
C ALA A 57 -48.21 -6.86 35.66
N THR A 58 -48.41 -8.18 35.67
CA THR A 58 -47.41 -9.15 35.21
C THR A 58 -47.14 -9.02 33.71
N TYR A 59 -48.17 -8.79 32.89
CA TYR A 59 -48.01 -8.52 31.45
C TYR A 59 -47.23 -7.23 31.17
N MET A 60 -47.54 -6.14 31.88
CA MET A 60 -46.83 -4.86 31.76
C MET A 60 -45.38 -4.98 32.22
N SER A 61 -45.13 -5.66 33.34
CA SER A 61 -43.78 -5.98 33.81
C SER A 61 -43.00 -6.79 32.77
N TYR A 62 -43.63 -7.82 32.19
CA TYR A 62 -43.06 -8.62 31.12
C TYR A 62 -42.70 -7.80 29.87
N GLN A 63 -43.59 -6.91 29.42
CA GLN A 63 -43.31 -6.03 28.28
C GLN A 63 -42.16 -5.06 28.58
N SER A 64 -42.13 -4.46 29.76
CA SER A 64 -41.07 -3.52 30.15
C SER A 64 -39.70 -4.22 30.22
N LEU A 65 -39.67 -5.45 30.71
CA LEU A 65 -38.46 -6.27 30.78
C LEU A 65 -38.00 -6.66 29.37
N ARG A 66 -38.93 -7.05 28.51
CA ARG A 66 -38.64 -7.36 27.10
C ARG A 66 -38.05 -6.15 26.35
N ALA A 67 -38.59 -4.95 26.54
CA ALA A 67 -38.09 -3.74 25.90
C ALA A 67 -36.64 -3.43 26.32
N ARG A 68 -36.34 -3.52 27.62
CA ARG A 68 -34.97 -3.33 28.15
C ARG A 68 -33.98 -4.33 27.55
N TYR A 69 -34.36 -5.61 27.49
CA TYR A 69 -33.52 -6.61 26.83
C TYR A 69 -33.28 -6.27 25.36
N GLU A 70 -34.30 -5.90 24.58
CA GLU A 70 -34.14 -5.57 23.17
C GLU A 70 -33.16 -4.40 22.92
N GLU A 71 -33.13 -3.40 23.81
CA GLU A 71 -32.18 -2.29 23.76
C GLU A 71 -30.75 -2.71 24.08
N GLU A 72 -30.54 -3.48 25.15
CA GLU A 72 -29.22 -4.05 25.49
C GLU A 72 -28.68 -4.91 24.35
N TRP A 73 -29.54 -5.75 23.74
CA TRP A 73 -29.18 -6.57 22.59
C TRP A 73 -28.84 -5.72 21.35
N ARG A 74 -29.50 -4.57 21.16
CA ARG A 74 -29.19 -3.65 20.06
C ARG A 74 -27.83 -2.99 20.25
N LEU A 75 -27.53 -2.52 21.47
CA LEU A 75 -26.24 -1.93 21.81
C LEU A 75 -25.11 -2.96 21.70
N ALA A 76 -25.31 -4.17 22.25
CA ALA A 76 -24.34 -5.26 22.16
C ALA A 76 -24.03 -5.63 20.71
N ARG A 77 -25.06 -5.70 19.85
CA ARG A 77 -24.87 -5.95 18.41
C ARG A 77 -24.10 -4.83 17.73
N LYS A 78 -24.37 -3.57 18.07
CA LYS A 78 -23.65 -2.42 17.50
C LYS A 78 -22.16 -2.47 17.88
N ILE A 79 -21.86 -2.73 19.16
CA ILE A 79 -20.49 -2.88 19.65
C ILE A 79 -19.77 -4.04 18.96
N GLU A 80 -20.46 -5.16 18.75
CA GLU A 80 -19.89 -6.31 18.06
C GLU A 80 -19.51 -5.99 16.60
N VAL A 81 -20.43 -5.37 15.85
CA VAL A 81 -20.18 -4.97 14.46
C VAL A 81 -19.04 -3.96 14.37
N GLU A 82 -19.04 -2.96 15.25
CA GLU A 82 -17.99 -1.93 15.30
C GLU A 82 -16.63 -2.56 15.63
N ARG A 83 -16.56 -3.42 16.65
CA ARG A 83 -15.35 -4.17 17.00
C ARG A 83 -14.84 -5.00 15.81
N ASP A 84 -15.72 -5.67 15.10
CA ASP A 84 -15.33 -6.52 13.97
C ASP A 84 -14.83 -5.66 12.79
N SER A 85 -15.47 -4.52 12.50
CA SER A 85 -14.95 -3.58 11.50
C SER A 85 -13.57 -3.00 11.86
N LEU A 86 -13.34 -2.66 13.14
CA LEU A 86 -12.05 -2.16 13.62
C LEU A 86 -10.97 -3.25 13.54
N ARG A 87 -11.32 -4.50 13.80
CA ARG A 87 -10.40 -5.64 13.65
C ARG A 87 -10.00 -5.85 12.20
N GLU A 88 -10.94 -5.78 11.28
CA GLU A 88 -10.66 -5.88 9.84
C GLU A 88 -9.81 -4.72 9.34
N GLU A 89 -10.08 -3.49 9.81
CA GLU A 89 -9.26 -2.33 9.48
C GLU A 89 -7.83 -2.47 10.01
N LYS A 90 -7.68 -2.88 11.28
CA LYS A 90 -6.38 -3.11 11.91
C LYS A 90 -5.60 -4.20 11.17
N ALA A 91 -6.24 -5.31 10.81
CA ALA A 91 -5.60 -6.38 10.05
C ALA A 91 -5.13 -5.91 8.66
N ARG A 92 -5.95 -5.12 7.94
CA ARG A 92 -5.56 -4.53 6.66
C ARG A 92 -4.37 -3.56 6.79
N ARG A 93 -4.34 -2.75 7.84
CA ARG A 93 -3.22 -1.84 8.11
C ARG A 93 -1.94 -2.61 8.44
N GLU A 94 -2.03 -3.61 9.31
CA GLU A 94 -0.89 -4.47 9.67
C GLU A 94 -0.35 -5.22 8.44
N GLU A 95 -1.21 -5.71 7.56
CA GLU A 95 -0.80 -6.35 6.31
C GLU A 95 -0.13 -5.35 5.35
N ALA A 96 -0.69 -4.15 5.18
CA ALA A 96 -0.08 -3.10 4.36
C ALA A 96 1.28 -2.66 4.90
N GLU A 97 1.42 -2.49 6.21
CA GLU A 97 2.69 -2.18 6.87
C GLU A 97 3.71 -3.29 6.62
N ARG A 98 3.35 -4.56 6.83
CA ARG A 98 4.24 -5.70 6.57
C ARG A 98 4.67 -5.78 5.11
N ASN A 99 3.74 -5.59 4.16
CA ASN A 99 4.06 -5.62 2.73
C ASN A 99 5.01 -4.46 2.37
N SER A 100 4.79 -3.27 2.92
CA SER A 100 5.68 -2.12 2.70
C SER A 100 7.07 -2.32 3.29
N GLU A 101 7.17 -2.93 4.48
CA GLU A 101 8.44 -3.25 5.12
C GLU A 101 9.20 -4.31 4.33
N GLN A 102 8.51 -5.37 3.88
CA GLN A 102 9.11 -6.40 3.02
C GLN A 102 9.61 -5.82 1.70
N ALA A 103 8.84 -4.96 1.05
CA ALA A 103 9.26 -4.27 -0.17
C ALA A 103 10.52 -3.42 0.06
N ARG A 104 10.58 -2.66 1.17
CA ARG A 104 11.75 -1.85 1.53
C ARG A 104 12.99 -2.72 1.74
N LEU A 105 12.86 -3.82 2.50
CA LEU A 105 13.97 -4.74 2.74
C LEU A 105 14.46 -5.40 1.46
N ALA A 106 13.54 -5.81 0.57
CA ALA A 106 13.89 -6.37 -0.73
C ALA A 106 14.65 -5.34 -1.60
N GLN A 107 14.21 -4.08 -1.58
CA GLN A 107 14.88 -2.99 -2.31
C GLN A 107 16.28 -2.71 -1.75
N GLU A 108 16.45 -2.70 -0.43
CA GLU A 108 17.77 -2.54 0.22
C GLU A 108 18.72 -3.70 -0.11
N GLN A 109 18.22 -4.93 -0.09
CA GLN A 109 18.99 -6.11 -0.48
C GLN A 109 19.41 -6.05 -1.95
N LYS A 110 18.48 -5.71 -2.85
CA LYS A 110 18.77 -5.52 -4.28
C LYS A 110 19.82 -4.43 -4.50
N ARG A 111 19.72 -3.30 -3.79
CA ARG A 111 20.72 -2.23 -3.84
C ARG A 111 22.10 -2.72 -3.42
N GLY A 112 22.19 -3.44 -2.31
CA GLY A 112 23.45 -3.99 -1.81
C GLY A 112 24.08 -4.99 -2.78
N SER A 113 23.28 -5.90 -3.37
CA SER A 113 23.79 -6.93 -4.27
C SER A 113 24.34 -6.34 -5.57
N ILE A 114 23.62 -5.39 -6.18
CA ILE A 114 24.04 -4.74 -7.43
C ILE A 114 25.32 -3.93 -7.21
N ILE A 115 25.43 -3.19 -6.11
CA ILE A 115 26.63 -2.41 -5.79
C ILE A 115 27.84 -3.32 -5.53
N HIS A 116 27.64 -4.49 -4.90
CA HIS A 116 28.73 -5.42 -4.63
C HIS A 116 29.26 -6.12 -5.90
N GLU A 117 28.42 -6.28 -6.92
CA GLU A 117 28.80 -6.82 -8.22
C GLU A 117 29.67 -5.85 -9.04
N LEU A 118 29.58 -4.55 -8.74
CA LEU A 118 30.36 -3.53 -9.43
C LEU A 118 31.84 -3.65 -9.09
N GLN A 119 32.61 -4.21 -10.02
CA GLN A 119 34.04 -4.47 -9.85
C GLN A 119 34.80 -4.24 -11.16
N GLY A 120 36.07 -3.86 -11.05
CA GLY A 120 36.94 -3.67 -12.20
C GLY A 120 38.40 -3.49 -11.80
N ALA A 121 39.30 -4.15 -12.51
CA ALA A 121 40.75 -4.03 -12.28
C ALA A 121 41.31 -2.66 -12.70
N ASP A 122 40.65 -2.01 -13.65
CA ASP A 122 40.94 -0.65 -14.11
C ASP A 122 39.63 0.10 -14.42
N SER A 123 39.74 1.37 -14.79
CA SER A 123 38.59 2.24 -15.07
C SER A 123 37.73 1.76 -16.24
N ASN A 124 38.30 1.07 -17.23
CA ASN A 124 37.53 0.58 -18.37
C ASN A 124 36.80 -0.72 -18.02
N ALA A 125 37.44 -1.62 -17.27
CA ALA A 125 36.81 -2.82 -16.73
C ALA A 125 35.66 -2.47 -15.78
N LEU A 126 35.83 -1.45 -14.94
CA LEU A 126 34.79 -0.96 -14.03
C LEU A 126 33.57 -0.42 -14.81
N ALA A 127 33.81 0.37 -15.87
CA ALA A 127 32.73 0.88 -16.73
C ALA A 127 32.02 -0.27 -17.48
N GLY A 128 32.77 -1.27 -17.93
CA GLY A 128 32.21 -2.49 -18.51
C GLY A 128 31.29 -3.24 -17.54
N SER A 129 31.71 -3.42 -16.29
CA SER A 129 30.88 -4.02 -15.23
C SER A 129 29.63 -3.19 -14.98
N TYR A 130 29.75 -1.86 -14.89
CA TYR A 130 28.62 -0.95 -14.75
C TYR A 130 27.59 -1.16 -15.87
N PHE A 131 28.01 -1.13 -17.14
CA PHE A 131 27.10 -1.32 -18.26
C PHE A 131 26.48 -2.72 -18.32
N GLN A 132 27.23 -3.76 -17.93
CA GLN A 132 26.69 -5.13 -17.87
C GLN A 132 25.57 -5.26 -16.84
N ILE A 133 25.79 -4.70 -15.64
CA ILE A 133 24.78 -4.65 -14.58
C ILE A 133 23.57 -3.86 -15.07
N VAL A 134 23.80 -2.67 -15.67
CA VAL A 134 22.72 -1.81 -16.13
C VAL A 134 21.91 -2.48 -17.25
N GLY A 135 22.59 -3.14 -18.19
CA GLY A 135 21.98 -3.92 -19.26
C GLY A 135 21.11 -5.06 -18.76
N ARG A 136 21.58 -5.82 -17.77
CA ARG A 136 20.83 -6.94 -17.21
C ARG A 136 19.61 -6.51 -16.41
N GLU A 137 19.74 -5.47 -15.59
CA GLU A 137 18.70 -5.07 -14.64
C GLU A 137 17.66 -4.11 -15.25
N TRP A 138 18.05 -3.30 -16.24
CA TRP A 138 17.18 -2.26 -16.81
C TRP A 138 17.01 -2.33 -18.33
N GLU A 139 17.53 -3.37 -19.00
CA GLU A 139 17.45 -3.53 -20.47
C GLU A 139 18.07 -2.33 -21.22
N LEU A 140 19.29 -1.97 -20.80
CA LEU A 140 20.07 -0.91 -21.44
C LEU A 140 20.20 -1.16 -22.94
N VAL A 141 19.83 -0.17 -23.73
CA VAL A 141 19.95 -0.24 -25.19
C VAL A 141 21.29 0.34 -25.62
N GLN A 142 21.66 1.48 -25.06
CA GLN A 142 22.93 2.15 -25.31
C GLN A 142 23.39 2.83 -24.03
N GLY A 143 24.68 2.74 -23.74
CA GLY A 143 25.31 3.46 -22.64
C GLY A 143 26.58 4.14 -23.10
N ILE A 144 26.78 5.40 -22.71
CA ILE A 144 27.99 6.15 -23.00
C ILE A 144 28.50 6.76 -21.71
N GLU A 145 29.78 6.58 -21.44
CA GLU A 145 30.47 7.30 -20.37
C GLU A 145 31.19 8.51 -20.97
N TYR A 146 30.94 9.70 -20.43
CA TYR A 146 31.73 10.90 -20.72
C TYR A 146 32.63 11.21 -19.55
N ARG A 147 33.93 11.39 -19.82
CA ARG A 147 34.97 11.62 -18.79
C ARG A 147 35.58 13.00 -18.96
N ARG A 148 35.85 13.68 -17.86
CA ARG A 148 36.61 14.93 -17.87
C ARG A 148 38.05 14.67 -18.31
N ARG A 149 38.57 15.51 -19.21
CA ARG A 149 39.98 15.44 -19.66
C ARG A 149 40.84 16.47 -18.93
N GLY A 150 41.69 15.99 -18.01
CA GLY A 150 42.63 16.84 -17.28
C GLY A 150 41.94 17.92 -16.43
N GLN A 151 42.56 19.10 -16.32
CA GLN A 151 41.98 20.23 -15.58
C GLN A 151 41.01 21.09 -16.40
N GLU A 152 40.89 20.84 -17.71
CA GLU A 152 39.95 21.56 -18.55
C GLU A 152 38.51 21.16 -18.24
N GLU A 153 37.57 22.09 -18.42
CA GLU A 153 36.12 21.81 -18.35
C GLU A 153 35.59 21.19 -19.66
N ARG A 154 36.38 20.26 -20.22
CA ARG A 154 36.01 19.47 -21.41
C ARG A 154 35.81 18.01 -21.04
N PHE A 155 34.78 17.42 -21.62
CA PHE A 155 34.40 16.03 -21.44
C PHE A 155 34.54 15.30 -22.77
N GLU A 156 35.20 14.15 -22.74
CA GLU A 156 35.47 13.31 -23.91
C GLU A 156 34.79 11.95 -23.75
N LEU A 157 34.56 11.28 -24.87
CA LEU A 157 33.95 9.96 -24.91
C LEU A 157 34.88 8.90 -24.28
N GLY A 158 34.36 8.20 -23.28
CA GLY A 158 34.97 7.06 -22.62
C GLY A 158 34.42 5.72 -23.13
N PRO A 159 34.45 4.65 -22.31
CA PRO A 159 33.78 3.39 -22.61
C PRO A 159 32.30 3.56 -22.94
N ALA A 160 31.82 2.73 -23.87
CA ALA A 160 30.42 2.70 -24.31
C ALA A 160 29.91 1.26 -24.45
N TYR A 161 28.59 1.09 -24.34
CA TYR A 161 27.86 -0.18 -24.47
C TYR A 161 26.93 -0.14 -25.67
N ALA A 162 26.90 -1.24 -26.44
CA ALA A 162 26.07 -1.42 -27.64
C ALA A 162 26.15 -0.21 -28.59
N PHE A 163 27.37 0.25 -28.80
CA PHE A 163 27.65 1.49 -29.50
C PHE A 163 27.63 1.31 -31.02
N ALA A 164 26.50 1.64 -31.63
CA ALA A 164 26.36 1.85 -33.06
C ALA A 164 25.36 3.01 -33.26
N SER A 165 25.86 4.19 -33.64
CA SER A 165 25.04 5.38 -33.91
C SER A 165 25.04 5.70 -35.41
N ILE A 166 23.96 6.27 -35.91
CA ILE A 166 23.87 6.91 -37.23
C ILE A 166 24.20 8.39 -37.02
N GLY A 167 25.46 8.66 -36.71
CA GLY A 167 25.94 10.00 -36.37
C GLY A 167 27.17 9.87 -35.50
N GLU A 168 28.20 10.66 -35.82
CA GLU A 168 29.37 10.74 -34.95
C GLU A 168 28.89 11.22 -33.58
N PRO A 169 29.15 10.47 -32.50
CA PRO A 169 28.89 10.96 -31.17
C PRO A 169 29.66 12.26 -30.98
N ILE A 170 29.15 13.12 -30.10
CA ILE A 170 29.90 14.28 -29.67
C ILE A 170 31.21 13.77 -29.05
N SER A 171 32.30 13.88 -29.80
CA SER A 171 33.61 13.35 -29.42
C SER A 171 34.16 14.08 -28.20
N SER A 172 33.80 15.35 -28.07
CA SER A 172 34.01 16.15 -26.87
C SER A 172 33.06 17.34 -26.80
N PHE A 173 32.74 17.78 -25.59
CA PHE A 173 31.98 19.01 -25.33
C PHE A 173 32.53 19.75 -24.11
N ALA A 174 32.34 21.07 -24.07
CA ALA A 174 32.59 21.88 -22.90
C ALA A 174 31.43 21.81 -21.89
N LEU A 175 31.69 22.18 -20.64
CA LEU A 175 30.66 22.31 -19.61
C LEU A 175 29.51 23.23 -20.08
N GLY A 176 28.27 22.74 -19.98
CA GLY A 176 27.07 23.46 -20.42
C GLY A 176 26.79 23.48 -21.94
N GLU A 177 27.67 22.94 -22.78
CA GLU A 177 27.53 23.00 -24.25
C GLU A 177 26.49 21.99 -24.79
N SER A 178 26.41 20.81 -24.18
CA SER A 178 25.45 19.76 -24.51
C SER A 178 24.46 19.52 -23.38
N LEU A 179 23.41 18.74 -23.62
CA LEU A 179 22.48 18.34 -22.56
C LEU A 179 23.22 17.59 -21.42
N THR A 180 24.17 16.74 -21.80
CA THR A 180 25.06 16.04 -20.88
C THR A 180 25.97 17.03 -20.14
N GLY A 181 26.54 18.03 -20.84
CA GLY A 181 27.34 19.09 -20.24
C GLY A 181 26.56 19.97 -19.26
N GLN A 182 25.28 20.25 -19.54
CA GLN A 182 24.39 20.97 -18.62
C GLN A 182 24.03 20.12 -17.40
N THR A 183 23.79 18.82 -17.61
CA THR A 183 23.54 17.86 -16.52
C THR A 183 24.74 17.79 -15.58
N ILE A 184 25.96 17.77 -16.14
CA ILE A 184 27.21 17.83 -15.38
C ILE A 184 27.32 19.16 -14.61
N ALA A 185 27.05 20.30 -15.26
CA ALA A 185 27.11 21.62 -14.61
C ALA A 185 26.13 21.74 -13.43
N ASN A 186 24.93 21.17 -13.57
CA ASN A 186 23.91 21.18 -12.55
C ASN A 186 24.15 20.18 -11.42
N GLY A 187 24.97 19.14 -11.65
CA GLY A 187 25.25 18.06 -10.70
C GLY A 187 24.02 17.21 -10.34
N LYS A 188 22.94 17.30 -11.12
CA LYS A 188 21.68 16.58 -10.92
C LYS A 188 21.38 15.74 -12.14
N SER A 189 20.90 14.52 -11.93
CA SER A 189 20.49 13.65 -13.03
C SER A 189 19.37 14.28 -13.85
N LEU A 190 19.39 14.02 -15.16
CA LEU A 190 18.35 14.43 -16.08
C LEU A 190 17.68 13.19 -16.67
N TYR A 191 16.36 13.10 -16.53
CA TYR A 191 15.55 12.07 -17.16
C TYR A 191 14.72 12.69 -18.28
N VAL A 192 14.79 12.10 -19.46
CA VAL A 192 14.09 12.54 -20.67
C VAL A 192 13.25 11.37 -21.18
N ASP A 193 11.93 11.56 -21.27
CA ASP A 193 10.97 10.56 -21.75
C ASP A 193 10.17 11.02 -22.98
N ASP A 194 10.22 12.30 -23.33
CA ASP A 194 9.73 12.85 -24.60
C ASP A 194 10.88 13.00 -25.59
N ILE A 195 11.29 11.88 -26.19
CA ILE A 195 12.46 11.81 -27.07
C ILE A 195 12.04 12.15 -28.50
N PRO A 196 12.68 13.15 -29.14
CA PRO A 196 12.42 13.48 -30.53
C PRO A 196 12.62 12.28 -31.47
N SER A 197 11.75 12.15 -32.48
CA SER A 197 11.76 11.01 -33.41
C SER A 197 13.04 10.90 -34.26
N ASP A 198 13.81 11.96 -34.35
CA ASP A 198 15.11 12.03 -35.04
C ASP A 198 16.28 11.53 -34.18
N TYR A 199 16.09 11.33 -32.87
CA TYR A 199 17.06 10.64 -32.01
C TYR A 199 16.92 9.11 -32.20
N SER A 200 17.54 8.59 -33.26
CA SER A 200 17.54 7.14 -33.56
C SER A 200 18.88 6.49 -33.21
N ILE A 201 18.82 5.34 -32.54
CA ILE A 201 20.00 4.53 -32.20
C ILE A 201 19.98 3.23 -33.02
N ILE A 202 21.17 2.69 -33.37
CA ILE A 202 21.26 1.41 -34.08
C ILE A 202 21.33 0.28 -33.06
N VAL A 203 20.39 -0.66 -33.16
CA VAL A 203 20.43 -1.90 -32.40
C VAL A 203 20.93 -2.99 -33.33
N SER A 204 22.08 -3.59 -33.00
CA SER A 204 22.68 -4.60 -33.87
C SER A 204 21.71 -5.78 -34.09
N GLY A 205 21.49 -6.14 -35.36
CA GLY A 205 20.65 -7.27 -35.78
C GLY A 205 19.14 -7.03 -35.89
N LEU A 206 18.56 -6.03 -35.22
CA LEU A 206 17.11 -5.76 -35.23
C LEU A 206 16.70 -4.48 -36.00
N GLY A 207 17.67 -3.64 -36.36
CA GLY A 207 17.44 -2.41 -37.12
C GLY A 207 17.62 -1.15 -36.28
N ARG A 208 16.80 -0.13 -36.56
CA ARG A 208 16.85 1.17 -35.88
C ARG A 208 15.69 1.28 -34.89
N GLY A 209 15.96 1.81 -33.71
CA GLY A 209 14.93 2.09 -32.71
C GLY A 209 15.09 3.52 -32.17
N VAL A 210 13.98 4.10 -31.74
CA VAL A 210 13.98 5.34 -30.95
C VAL A 210 13.84 4.91 -29.49
N PRO A 211 14.77 5.25 -28.59
CA PRO A 211 14.63 4.95 -27.18
C PRO A 211 13.38 5.63 -26.63
N THR A 212 12.75 5.00 -25.64
CA THR A 212 11.58 5.54 -24.94
C THR A 212 11.99 6.46 -23.80
N SER A 213 13.18 6.24 -23.22
CA SER A 213 13.73 7.15 -22.22
C SER A 213 15.26 7.21 -22.23
N ILE A 214 15.79 8.34 -21.81
CA ILE A 214 17.22 8.59 -21.59
C ILE A 214 17.40 9.10 -20.17
N LEU A 215 18.39 8.56 -19.47
CA LEU A 215 18.82 9.01 -18.16
C LEU A 215 20.28 9.43 -18.24
N ILE A 216 20.55 10.70 -17.93
CA ILE A 216 21.89 11.25 -17.82
C ILE A 216 22.22 11.39 -16.33
N ILE A 217 23.27 10.72 -15.86
CA ILE A 217 23.66 10.71 -14.44
C ILE A 217 25.09 11.26 -14.33
N PRO A 218 25.29 12.46 -13.75
CA PRO A 218 26.64 12.96 -13.48
C PRO A 218 27.28 12.13 -12.36
N TYR A 219 28.59 11.95 -12.42
CA TYR A 219 29.35 11.26 -11.38
C TYR A 219 30.58 12.08 -10.98
N GLY A 220 30.81 12.20 -9.68
CA GLY A 220 31.74 13.15 -9.09
C GLY A 220 32.23 12.74 -7.70
N GLY A 221 33.29 13.40 -7.22
CA GLY A 221 33.72 13.31 -5.82
C GLY A 221 32.86 14.20 -4.95
N ALA A 222 32.73 13.89 -3.66
CA ALA A 222 31.96 14.72 -2.72
C ALA A 222 32.59 16.12 -2.50
N GLU A 223 33.91 16.25 -2.71
CA GLU A 223 34.69 17.49 -2.51
C GLU A 223 35.37 18.01 -3.79
N GLU A 224 35.22 17.31 -4.92
CA GLU A 224 35.91 17.63 -6.18
C GLU A 224 34.91 17.88 -7.31
N ALA A 225 35.35 18.60 -8.34
CA ALA A 225 34.57 18.83 -9.54
C ALA A 225 34.11 17.51 -10.20
N VAL A 226 32.97 17.55 -10.88
CA VAL A 226 32.35 16.39 -11.53
C VAL A 226 33.35 15.73 -12.49
N TRP A 227 33.52 14.42 -12.34
CA TRP A 227 34.49 13.61 -13.10
C TRP A 227 33.94 13.19 -14.46
N GLY A 228 32.61 13.17 -14.61
CA GLY A 228 31.96 12.78 -15.85
C GLY A 228 30.46 12.60 -15.73
N ALA A 229 29.86 11.97 -16.72
CA ALA A 229 28.47 11.53 -16.67
C ALA A 229 28.28 10.22 -17.46
N PHE A 230 27.27 9.46 -17.07
CA PHE A 230 26.71 8.40 -17.90
C PHE A 230 25.48 8.90 -18.64
N GLU A 231 25.38 8.60 -19.92
CA GLU A 231 24.18 8.75 -20.74
C GLU A 231 23.66 7.35 -21.07
N LEU A 232 22.44 7.04 -20.61
CA LEU A 232 21.85 5.70 -20.65
C LEU A 232 20.51 5.76 -21.37
N ALA A 233 20.35 5.00 -22.45
CA ALA A 233 19.12 4.94 -23.25
C ALA A 233 18.40 3.60 -23.07
N PHE A 234 17.08 3.65 -22.96
CA PHE A 234 16.20 2.50 -22.66
C PHE A 234 14.98 2.46 -23.60
N PHE A 235 14.48 1.28 -23.96
CA PHE A 235 13.21 1.11 -24.70
C PHE A 235 11.96 1.10 -23.81
N ARG A 236 12.13 1.37 -22.52
CA ARG A 236 11.04 1.47 -21.55
C ARG A 236 11.16 2.75 -20.73
N PRO A 237 10.06 3.26 -20.16
CA PRO A 237 10.17 4.26 -19.12
C PRO A 237 10.85 3.67 -17.86
N LEU A 238 11.57 4.51 -17.14
CA LEU A 238 12.13 4.17 -15.84
C LEU A 238 11.20 4.66 -14.73
N SER A 239 10.96 3.80 -13.74
CA SER A 239 10.27 4.22 -12.50
C SER A 239 11.16 5.15 -11.66
N GLU A 240 10.58 5.82 -10.67
CA GLU A 240 11.37 6.62 -9.72
C GLU A 240 12.40 5.76 -8.96
N ASP A 241 11.97 4.58 -8.50
CA ASP A 241 12.86 3.62 -7.84
C ASP A 241 14.00 3.15 -8.74
N ASP A 242 13.74 2.93 -10.04
CA ASP A 242 14.79 2.58 -11.01
C ASP A 242 15.85 3.69 -11.11
N ARG A 243 15.41 4.94 -11.23
CA ARG A 243 16.31 6.10 -11.33
C ARG A 243 17.14 6.27 -10.06
N LEU A 244 16.52 6.18 -8.89
CA LEU A 244 17.21 6.26 -7.60
C LEU A 244 18.25 5.14 -7.42
N LEU A 245 17.95 3.93 -7.90
CA LEU A 245 18.85 2.80 -7.82
C LEU A 245 20.03 2.93 -8.81
N LEU A 246 19.77 3.43 -10.03
CA LEU A 246 20.81 3.77 -11.00
C LEU A 246 21.73 4.87 -10.48
N GLU A 247 21.19 5.92 -9.86
CA GLU A 247 21.98 6.96 -9.21
C GLU A 247 22.85 6.41 -8.07
N ALA A 248 22.32 5.51 -7.26
CA ALA A 248 23.09 4.86 -6.19
C ALA A 248 24.23 4.00 -6.75
N LEU A 249 23.98 3.27 -7.85
CA LEU A 249 25.00 2.50 -8.57
C LEU A 249 26.08 3.42 -9.16
N THR A 250 25.68 4.52 -9.80
CA THR A 250 26.61 5.53 -10.35
C THR A 250 27.45 6.19 -9.26
N ARG A 251 26.90 6.41 -8.07
CA ARG A 251 27.67 6.91 -6.92
C ARG A 251 28.72 5.90 -6.45
N ALA A 252 28.36 4.61 -6.40
CA ALA A 252 29.31 3.55 -6.09
C ALA A 252 30.42 3.45 -7.15
N TYR A 253 30.06 3.59 -8.44
CA TYR A 253 31.00 3.70 -9.54
C TYR A 253 31.96 4.87 -9.34
N ALA A 254 31.45 6.07 -9.05
CA ALA A 254 32.27 7.26 -8.84
C ALA A 254 33.33 7.02 -7.75
N ALA A 255 32.93 6.46 -6.61
CA ALA A 255 33.84 6.17 -5.51
C ALA A 255 34.95 5.17 -5.90
N ALA A 256 34.59 4.10 -6.62
CA ALA A 256 35.56 3.13 -7.12
C ALA A 256 36.48 3.71 -8.20
N PHE A 257 35.93 4.50 -9.12
CA PHE A 257 36.65 5.17 -10.20
C PHE A 257 37.69 6.16 -9.66
N ILE A 258 37.33 6.99 -8.68
CA ILE A 258 38.25 7.93 -8.03
C ILE A 258 39.40 7.18 -7.36
N LYS A 259 39.12 6.07 -6.67
CA LYS A 259 40.14 5.24 -6.03
C LYS A 259 41.12 4.66 -7.05
N LEU A 260 40.62 4.18 -8.20
CA LEU A 260 41.46 3.63 -9.28
C LEU A 260 42.30 4.71 -9.97
N THR A 261 41.77 5.93 -10.09
CA THR A 261 42.45 7.03 -10.77
C THR A 261 43.56 7.62 -9.89
N ARG A 262 43.28 7.88 -8.60
CA ARG A 262 44.28 8.35 -7.64
C ARG A 262 45.39 7.34 -7.35
N ALA A 263 45.16 6.05 -7.55
CA ALA A 263 46.19 5.03 -7.38
C ALA A 263 47.22 4.99 -8.53
N LYS A 264 46.95 5.68 -9.64
CA LYS A 264 47.84 5.77 -10.81
C LYS A 264 48.68 7.05 -10.84
N GLU A 265 48.33 8.05 -10.03
CA GLU A 265 49.09 9.28 -9.80
C GLU A 265 50.15 9.06 -8.71
#